data_AF-A0A942S5K3-F1
#
_entry.id   AF-A0A942S5K3-F1
#
_cell.length_a   1.000
_cell.length_b   1.000
_cell.length_c   1.000
_cell.angle_alpha   90.00
_cell.angle_beta   90.00
_cell.angle_gamma   90.00
#
_symmetry.space_group_name_H-M   'P 1'
#
loop_
_entity.id
_entity.type
_entity.pdbx_description
1 polymer ?
#
loop_
_entity_poly.entity_id
_entity_poly.type
_entity_poly.pdbx_seq_one_letter_code
_entity_poly.pdbx_strand_id
1 'polypeptide(L)'
;MRTQKLKTCVKWPDLRGVDTKNSVAKLILKLGGYNQLTSESEATVNEIIEQTWGMRFNSGQVYNRARSADHLPGCPEWLNSNQLRTFQEPGLVVWNNLDQKIEHLGGSAALNLLDRLLCTDAWKTEGVFITHLVQEFSVEIARRGRRKKTESEEKLEKPPSKPYYKEMLHLPPSAGNELIKLIQADEAAITKMAEFERLQFDLVMKGFWESVLKSHRRIEQDEIDFSARNFNWQHTSEARWNCQYQSTTGKVCLPEEKWQWCACAERPGLPRRLKYWEKFQEAIEWVEKEIVDLANQPETEVQPSSPSFEQILAEHIRLQEKLRNGPCWVNPSLLETKKPTYKIFIELDAEPTTYKTFTSFCSGQTFRIDERFLTPTKLSAVLNLPYDHFGFEQILGENSGWHRITSLTAFYQETTVAEQAQDVWNRSRILQQFKAGQIKRARYGYQEVETGYTVFLGICEKPEDAWGAPESRDEYFAQKALRESLCFALDIEDYRAFLGLSVKDISDDRLLECMHTARARSTHLPEQAIRESKIWLALHEPIRGENHATK
;
A
#
# COMPACT_ATOMS: atom_id res chain seq x y z
N MET A 1 -14.90 -50.31 -36.63
CA MET A 1 -14.19 -49.24 -35.90
C MET A 1 -14.47 -49.39 -34.41
N ARG A 2 -13.46 -49.67 -33.59
CA ARG A 2 -13.59 -49.66 -32.12
C ARG A 2 -13.06 -48.33 -31.60
N THR A 3 -13.97 -47.46 -31.17
CA THR A 3 -13.68 -46.25 -30.39
C THR A 3 -13.43 -46.66 -28.95
N GLN A 4 -12.18 -46.56 -28.51
CA GLN A 4 -11.83 -46.74 -27.10
C GLN A 4 -12.07 -45.38 -26.41
N LYS A 5 -13.18 -45.28 -25.66
CA LYS A 5 -13.43 -44.14 -24.76
C LYS A 5 -12.61 -44.36 -23.50
N LEU A 6 -11.49 -43.64 -23.36
CA LEU A 6 -10.81 -43.50 -22.07
C LEU A 6 -11.56 -42.44 -21.26
N LYS A 7 -12.33 -42.88 -20.26
CA LYS A 7 -12.90 -41.99 -19.24
C LYS A 7 -11.82 -41.74 -18.18
N THR A 8 -11.26 -40.55 -18.18
CA THR A 8 -10.39 -40.07 -17.10
C THR A 8 -11.08 -38.92 -16.39
N CYS A 9 -11.51 -39.14 -15.14
CA CYS A 9 -11.82 -38.03 -14.25
C CYS A 9 -10.51 -37.33 -13.91
N VAL A 10 -10.34 -36.08 -14.33
CA VAL A 10 -9.27 -35.23 -13.81
C VAL A 10 -9.72 -34.78 -12.42
N LYS A 11 -9.22 -35.44 -11.38
CA LYS A 11 -9.17 -34.82 -10.04
C LYS A 11 -8.30 -33.58 -10.25
N TRP A 12 -8.81 -32.37 -10.00
CA TRP A 12 -7.97 -31.17 -9.98
C TRP A 12 -6.74 -31.48 -9.10
N PRO A 13 -5.52 -31.14 -9.54
CA PRO A 13 -4.34 -31.60 -8.84
C PRO A 13 -4.39 -31.13 -7.39
N ASP A 14 -4.32 -32.07 -6.45
CA ASP A 14 -3.84 -31.78 -5.10
C ASP A 14 -2.37 -31.38 -5.27
N LEU A 15 -2.09 -30.08 -5.21
CA LEU A 15 -0.83 -29.43 -5.59
C LEU A 15 0.27 -29.63 -4.52
N ARG A 16 0.44 -30.87 -4.06
CA ARG A 16 1.51 -31.26 -3.13
C ARG A 16 2.48 -32.19 -3.83
N GLY A 17 3.43 -31.55 -4.51
CA GLY A 17 4.51 -32.21 -5.23
C GLY A 17 5.55 -31.23 -5.77
N VAL A 18 5.93 -30.21 -4.99
CA VAL A 18 7.14 -29.42 -5.26
C VAL A 18 7.97 -29.41 -3.99
N ASP A 19 9.11 -30.09 -4.07
CA ASP A 19 10.09 -30.27 -2.99
C ASP A 19 10.92 -28.97 -2.87
N THR A 20 10.42 -27.96 -2.14
CA THR A 20 11.22 -26.79 -1.78
C THR A 20 11.92 -27.05 -0.44
N LYS A 21 13.00 -27.84 -0.49
CA LYS A 21 14.04 -27.79 0.53
C LYS A 21 14.85 -26.51 0.33
N ASN A 22 14.60 -25.49 1.14
CA ASN A 22 15.63 -24.76 1.88
C ASN A 22 15.03 -23.59 2.65
N SER A 23 15.49 -23.47 3.91
CA SER A 23 15.37 -22.31 4.77
C SER A 23 13.95 -21.95 5.24
N VAL A 24 13.57 -22.40 6.44
CA VAL A 24 13.55 -21.59 7.67
C VAL A 24 13.15 -22.54 8.80
N ALA A 25 14.14 -22.96 9.58
CA ALA A 25 13.93 -23.62 10.86
C ALA A 25 14.82 -22.91 11.89
N LYS A 26 14.19 -22.09 12.76
CA LYS A 26 14.54 -21.95 14.18
C LYS A 26 13.68 -20.86 14.84
N LEU A 27 13.38 -21.12 16.13
CA LEU A 27 12.77 -20.26 17.17
C LEU A 27 11.23 -20.19 17.10
N ILE A 28 10.43 -20.66 18.08
CA ILE A 28 10.49 -20.52 19.55
C ILE A 28 9.85 -21.71 20.32
N LEU A 29 10.28 -21.84 21.58
CA LEU A 29 10.03 -22.83 22.64
C LEU A 29 8.61 -22.95 23.24
N LYS A 30 8.35 -24.16 23.77
CA LYS A 30 7.65 -24.59 25.02
C LYS A 30 6.59 -23.66 25.65
N LEU A 31 5.43 -24.24 25.98
CA LEU A 31 4.98 -24.55 27.36
C LEU A 31 3.56 -25.17 27.33
N GLY A 32 3.25 -26.02 28.33
CA GLY A 32 1.87 -26.36 28.70
C GLY A 32 1.51 -27.84 28.60
N GLY A 33 1.91 -28.64 29.59
CA GLY A 33 1.29 -29.94 29.84
C GLY A 33 -0.10 -29.75 30.43
N TYR A 34 -1.06 -30.54 29.95
CA TYR A 34 -2.36 -30.75 30.60
C TYR A 34 -2.60 -32.25 30.71
N ASN A 35 -2.76 -32.71 31.95
CA ASN A 35 -3.25 -34.04 32.29
C ASN A 35 -4.75 -34.09 32.00
N GLN A 36 -5.20 -35.07 31.21
CA GLN A 36 -6.58 -35.53 31.23
C GLN A 36 -6.65 -36.86 31.98
N LEU A 37 -7.29 -36.79 33.15
CA LEU A 37 -7.88 -37.93 33.84
C LEU A 37 -9.06 -38.42 33.02
N THR A 38 -9.00 -39.66 32.53
CA THR A 38 -10.20 -40.38 32.07
C THR A 38 -10.69 -41.27 33.20
N SER A 39 -11.89 -40.94 33.67
CA SER A 39 -12.73 -41.79 34.53
C SER A 39 -13.13 -43.05 33.77
N GLU A 40 -12.85 -44.21 34.35
CA GLU A 40 -13.45 -45.48 33.96
C GLU A 40 -14.96 -45.43 34.30
N SER A 41 -15.82 -45.65 33.30
CA SER A 41 -17.24 -45.91 33.48
C SER A 41 -17.61 -47.24 32.84
N GLU A 42 -17.92 -48.19 33.72
CA GLU A 42 -18.90 -49.29 33.62
C GLU A 42 -19.35 -49.74 32.22
N ALA A 43 -18.85 -50.93 31.84
CA ALA A 43 -19.32 -51.68 30.69
C ALA A 43 -20.71 -52.29 30.97
N THR A 44 -21.72 -51.79 30.27
CA THR A 44 -22.99 -52.49 30.03
C THR A 44 -22.91 -53.21 28.68
N VAL A 45 -23.34 -54.47 28.67
CA VAL A 45 -23.39 -55.35 27.50
C VAL A 45 -24.37 -54.76 26.47
N ASN A 46 -23.84 -54.13 25.42
CA ASN A 46 -24.58 -53.67 24.25
C ASN A 46 -24.17 -54.53 23.04
N GLU A 47 -25.15 -54.90 22.21
CA GLU A 47 -24.95 -55.46 20.88
C GLU A 47 -23.85 -54.72 20.13
N ILE A 48 -22.83 -55.45 19.64
CA ILE A 48 -21.84 -54.93 18.71
C ILE A 48 -22.59 -54.71 17.38
N ILE A 49 -23.29 -53.58 17.26
CA ILE A 49 -23.76 -53.09 15.98
C ILE A 49 -22.50 -52.70 15.22
N GLU A 50 -22.11 -53.52 14.23
CA GLU A 50 -21.00 -53.21 13.33
C GLU A 50 -21.24 -51.83 12.70
N GLN A 51 -20.42 -50.86 13.09
CA GLN A 51 -20.53 -49.50 12.58
C GLN A 51 -20.20 -49.52 11.07
N THR A 52 -21.20 -49.26 10.23
CA THR A 52 -21.10 -49.41 8.76
C THR A 52 -20.34 -48.28 8.06
N TRP A 53 -19.91 -47.26 8.81
CA TRP A 53 -19.22 -46.09 8.32
C TRP A 53 -18.36 -45.49 9.43
N GLY A 54 -17.47 -44.55 9.09
CA GLY A 54 -16.74 -43.80 10.11
C GLY A 54 -16.19 -42.47 9.58
N MET A 55 -15.74 -41.64 10.51
CA MET A 55 -15.17 -40.33 10.21
C MET A 55 -14.07 -39.97 11.22
N ARG A 56 -13.14 -39.12 10.81
CA ARG A 56 -12.15 -38.51 11.70
C ARG A 56 -11.70 -37.15 11.16
N PHE A 57 -11.34 -36.25 12.05
CA PHE A 57 -10.68 -35.00 11.68
C PHE A 57 -9.19 -35.07 11.98
N ASN A 58 -8.37 -34.82 10.96
CA ASN A 58 -6.91 -34.76 11.07
C ASN A 58 -6.48 -33.29 11.17
N SER A 59 -6.30 -32.79 12.40
CA SER A 59 -6.00 -31.38 12.69
C SER A 59 -4.58 -30.92 12.31
N GLY A 60 -3.68 -31.84 11.94
CA GLY A 60 -2.30 -31.52 11.56
C GLY A 60 -1.67 -32.51 10.58
N GLN A 61 -0.55 -32.11 9.96
CA GLN A 61 0.27 -32.99 9.12
C GLN A 61 1.02 -34.01 9.98
N VAL A 62 0.33 -35.06 10.42
CA VAL A 62 1.01 -36.24 10.97
C VAL A 62 1.27 -37.18 9.79
N TYR A 63 2.15 -36.78 8.87
CA TYR A 63 2.59 -37.68 7.82
C TYR A 63 3.55 -38.72 8.43
N ASN A 64 2.97 -39.74 9.05
CA ASN A 64 3.72 -40.92 9.44
C ASN A 64 3.88 -41.78 8.19
N ARG A 65 5.13 -42.02 7.74
CA ARG A 65 5.47 -43.06 6.75
C ARG A 65 5.21 -44.47 7.33
N ALA A 66 4.04 -44.71 7.90
CA ALA A 66 3.60 -46.01 8.33
C ALA A 66 3.40 -46.86 7.07
N ARG A 67 4.21 -47.93 6.95
CA ARG A 67 4.13 -48.86 5.82
C ARG A 67 3.05 -49.93 6.00
N SER A 68 2.37 -49.99 7.15
CA SER A 68 1.30 -50.94 7.46
C SER A 68 0.14 -50.27 8.20
N ALA A 69 -1.07 -50.80 8.01
CA ALA A 69 -2.31 -50.38 8.68
C ALA A 69 -2.31 -50.66 10.19
N ASP A 70 -1.46 -51.59 10.66
CA ASP A 70 -1.43 -52.14 12.03
C ASP A 70 -1.13 -51.12 13.16
N HIS A 71 -0.95 -49.85 12.84
CA HIS A 71 -0.46 -48.83 13.78
C HIS A 71 -1.27 -47.53 13.81
N LEU A 72 -2.38 -47.42 13.07
CA LEU A 72 -3.20 -46.20 13.08
C LEU A 72 -4.51 -46.45 13.82
N PRO A 73 -4.75 -45.80 14.98
CA PRO A 73 -5.99 -46.00 15.73
C PRO A 73 -7.21 -45.56 14.89
N GLY A 74 -8.23 -46.42 14.87
CA GLY A 74 -9.48 -46.19 14.13
C GLY A 74 -9.40 -46.39 12.61
N CYS A 75 -8.32 -47.02 12.11
CA CYS A 75 -8.13 -47.31 10.68
C CYS A 75 -8.89 -48.59 10.27
N PRO A 76 -9.76 -48.56 9.24
CA PRO A 76 -10.38 -49.77 8.71
C PRO A 76 -9.35 -50.76 8.11
N GLU A 77 -9.50 -52.05 8.39
CA GLU A 77 -8.58 -53.11 7.95
C GLU A 77 -8.55 -53.29 6.42
N TRP A 78 -9.61 -52.88 5.73
CA TRP A 78 -9.72 -53.01 4.27
C TRP A 78 -8.98 -51.92 3.49
N LEU A 79 -8.42 -50.89 4.15
CA LEU A 79 -7.72 -49.80 3.45
C LEU A 79 -6.40 -50.27 2.82
N ASN A 80 -6.29 -50.11 1.49
CA ASN A 80 -5.02 -50.33 0.79
C ASN A 80 -4.03 -49.16 0.97
N SER A 81 -2.79 -49.30 0.49
CA SER A 81 -1.75 -48.26 0.66
C SER A 81 -2.10 -46.87 0.13
N ASN A 82 -2.88 -46.77 -0.96
CA ASN A 82 -3.32 -45.48 -1.49
C ASN A 82 -4.42 -44.86 -0.62
N GLN A 83 -5.33 -45.69 -0.11
CA GLN A 83 -6.39 -45.28 0.79
C GLN A 83 -5.86 -44.91 2.18
N LEU A 84 -4.81 -45.58 2.66
CA LEU A 84 -4.07 -45.21 3.87
C LEU A 84 -3.46 -43.81 3.77
N ARG A 85 -2.96 -43.43 2.58
CA ARG A 85 -2.49 -42.05 2.35
C ARG A 85 -3.64 -41.05 2.50
N THR A 86 -4.80 -41.33 1.92
CA THR A 86 -6.01 -40.49 2.06
C THR A 86 -6.45 -40.40 3.53
N PHE A 87 -6.37 -41.51 4.27
CA PHE A 87 -6.72 -41.56 5.69
C PHE A 87 -5.80 -40.69 6.58
N GLN A 88 -4.56 -40.45 6.14
CA GLN A 88 -3.60 -39.60 6.83
C GLN A 88 -3.62 -38.13 6.38
N GLU A 89 -4.41 -37.78 5.35
CA GLU A 89 -4.44 -36.41 4.85
C GLU A 89 -5.06 -35.45 5.89
N PRO A 90 -4.48 -34.25 6.07
CA PRO A 90 -5.03 -33.26 7.00
C PRO A 90 -6.39 -32.78 6.49
N GLY A 91 -7.42 -32.86 7.32
CA GLY A 91 -8.80 -32.55 6.94
C GLY A 91 -9.79 -33.55 7.52
N LEU A 92 -11.03 -33.46 7.04
CA LEU A 92 -12.09 -34.41 7.38
C LEU A 92 -11.97 -35.64 6.48
N VAL A 93 -11.73 -36.79 7.09
CA VAL A 93 -11.69 -38.08 6.41
C VAL A 93 -12.97 -38.83 6.74
N VAL A 94 -13.64 -39.32 5.72
CA VAL A 94 -14.90 -40.07 5.86
C VAL A 94 -14.83 -41.35 5.04
N TRP A 95 -15.35 -42.45 5.58
CA TRP A 95 -15.36 -43.73 4.89
C TRP A 95 -16.66 -44.50 5.11
N ASN A 96 -16.96 -45.39 4.16
CA ASN A 96 -18.08 -46.31 4.21
C ASN A 96 -17.53 -47.74 4.11
N ASN A 97 -17.83 -48.56 5.12
CA ASN A 97 -17.35 -49.94 5.21
C ASN A 97 -18.08 -50.88 4.23
N LEU A 98 -19.33 -50.57 3.86
CA LEU A 98 -20.10 -51.37 2.90
C LEU A 98 -19.52 -51.25 1.49
N ASP A 99 -19.17 -50.03 1.09
CA ASP A 99 -18.63 -49.74 -0.25
C ASP A 99 -17.10 -49.86 -0.33
N GLN A 100 -16.41 -50.01 0.81
CA GLN A 100 -14.94 -49.95 0.94
C GLN A 100 -14.37 -48.69 0.26
N LYS A 101 -15.02 -47.56 0.49
CA LYS A 101 -14.62 -46.24 -0.04
C LYS A 101 -14.26 -45.29 1.09
N ILE A 102 -13.27 -44.45 0.82
CA ILE A 102 -12.78 -43.40 1.70
C ILE A 102 -12.62 -42.13 0.86
N GLU A 103 -13.00 -40.99 1.41
CA GLU A 103 -12.75 -39.69 0.80
C GLU A 103 -12.19 -38.71 1.84
N HIS A 104 -11.37 -37.78 1.35
CA HIS A 104 -10.80 -36.69 2.11
C HIS A 104 -11.48 -35.38 1.68
N LEU A 105 -11.81 -34.56 2.67
CA LEU A 105 -12.33 -33.22 2.51
C LEU A 105 -11.37 -32.24 3.18
N GLY A 106 -10.84 -31.33 2.38
CA GLY A 106 -10.13 -30.14 2.87
C GLY A 106 -11.04 -29.26 3.74
N GLY A 107 -10.45 -28.29 4.43
CA GLY A 107 -11.17 -27.39 5.33
C GLY A 107 -12.34 -26.70 4.63
N SER A 108 -12.13 -26.18 3.42
CA SER A 108 -13.16 -25.50 2.64
C SER A 108 -14.31 -26.44 2.25
N ALA A 109 -13.99 -27.68 1.88
CA ALA A 109 -14.98 -28.69 1.49
C ALA A 109 -15.79 -29.21 2.69
N ALA A 110 -15.15 -29.35 3.86
CA ALA A 110 -15.80 -29.74 5.11
C ALA A 110 -16.77 -28.65 5.61
N LEU A 111 -16.40 -27.37 5.53
CA LEU A 111 -17.32 -26.26 5.87
C LEU A 111 -18.51 -26.19 4.90
N ASN A 112 -18.26 -26.34 3.59
CA ASN A 112 -19.33 -26.40 2.60
C ASN A 112 -20.27 -27.59 2.83
N LEU A 113 -19.75 -28.73 3.29
CA LEU A 113 -20.55 -29.88 3.67
C LEU A 113 -21.41 -29.55 4.91
N LEU A 114 -20.84 -28.92 5.94
CA LEU A 114 -21.60 -28.49 7.12
C LEU A 114 -22.73 -27.54 6.74
N ASP A 115 -22.45 -26.52 5.93
CA ASP A 115 -23.45 -25.55 5.48
C ASP A 115 -24.61 -26.25 4.74
N ARG A 116 -24.31 -27.21 3.86
CA ARG A 116 -25.33 -28.02 3.19
C ARG A 116 -26.17 -28.86 4.16
N LEU A 117 -25.54 -29.48 5.15
CA LEU A 117 -26.22 -30.31 6.15
C LEU A 117 -27.11 -29.46 7.09
N LEU A 118 -26.73 -28.21 7.36
CA LEU A 118 -27.53 -27.28 8.16
C LEU A 118 -28.66 -26.63 7.36
N CYS A 119 -28.44 -26.34 6.07
CA CYS A 119 -29.42 -25.68 5.22
C CYS A 119 -30.47 -26.63 4.63
N THR A 120 -30.22 -27.95 4.60
CA THR A 120 -31.13 -28.92 3.98
C THR A 120 -31.36 -30.12 4.89
N ASP A 121 -32.61 -30.60 4.92
CA ASP A 121 -33.00 -31.78 5.71
C ASP A 121 -33.03 -33.08 4.88
N ALA A 122 -32.72 -33.03 3.57
CA ALA A 122 -32.78 -34.16 2.66
C ALA A 122 -31.92 -35.34 3.12
N TRP A 123 -30.81 -35.07 3.82
CA TRP A 123 -29.92 -36.11 4.33
C TRP A 123 -30.55 -36.99 5.41
N LYS A 124 -31.60 -36.50 6.11
CA LYS A 124 -32.32 -37.27 7.13
C LYS A 124 -33.09 -38.46 6.53
N THR A 125 -33.45 -38.36 5.25
CA THR A 125 -34.16 -39.42 4.52
C THR A 125 -33.27 -40.14 3.51
N GLU A 126 -32.45 -39.38 2.78
CA GLU A 126 -31.67 -39.91 1.65
C GLU A 126 -30.25 -40.31 2.03
N GLY A 127 -29.75 -39.88 3.19
CA GLY A 127 -28.34 -40.05 3.57
C GLY A 127 -27.46 -38.86 3.19
N VAL A 128 -26.19 -38.90 3.59
CA VAL A 128 -25.24 -37.80 3.34
C VAL A 128 -24.44 -38.09 2.07
N PHE A 129 -24.54 -37.18 1.10
CA PHE A 129 -23.80 -37.23 -0.16
C PHE A 129 -22.51 -36.42 -0.09
N ILE A 130 -21.36 -37.10 -0.11
CA ILE A 130 -20.06 -36.46 -0.29
C ILE A 130 -19.79 -36.31 -1.78
N THR A 131 -19.77 -35.08 -2.27
CA THR A 131 -19.70 -34.77 -3.70
C THR A 131 -18.53 -33.84 -4.02
N HIS A 132 -17.83 -34.07 -5.13
CA HIS A 132 -16.81 -33.17 -5.65
C HIS A 132 -17.30 -32.45 -6.90
N LEU A 133 -16.95 -31.17 -7.04
CA LEU A 133 -17.18 -30.44 -8.29
C LEU A 133 -16.15 -30.93 -9.33
N VAL A 134 -16.63 -31.58 -10.39
CA VAL A 134 -15.78 -32.12 -11.46
C VAL A 134 -16.05 -31.37 -12.75
N GLN A 135 -14.98 -31.02 -13.47
CA GLN A 135 -15.05 -30.50 -14.82
C GLN A 135 -14.45 -31.54 -15.78
N GLU A 136 -15.27 -32.04 -16.70
CA GLU A 136 -14.86 -33.09 -17.62
C GLU A 136 -14.30 -32.48 -18.91
N PHE A 137 -13.01 -32.66 -19.17
CA PHE A 137 -12.38 -32.18 -20.39
C PHE A 137 -12.12 -33.35 -21.35
N SER A 138 -12.75 -33.33 -22.52
CA SER A 138 -12.49 -34.33 -23.57
C SER A 138 -11.33 -33.88 -24.47
N VAL A 139 -10.13 -34.41 -24.22
CA VAL A 139 -8.98 -34.21 -25.09
C VAL A 139 -8.97 -35.29 -26.17
N GLU A 140 -9.12 -34.89 -27.43
CA GLU A 140 -8.90 -35.81 -28.54
C GLU A 140 -7.40 -35.90 -28.78
N ILE A 141 -6.79 -37.00 -28.35
CA ILE A 141 -5.40 -37.27 -28.65
C ILE A 141 -5.37 -37.78 -30.09
N ALA A 142 -4.86 -36.96 -31.00
CA ALA A 142 -4.63 -37.37 -32.38
C ALA A 142 -3.83 -38.69 -32.38
N ARG A 143 -4.38 -39.74 -33.00
CA ARG A 143 -3.65 -41.00 -33.15
C ARG A 143 -2.34 -40.70 -33.87
N ARG A 144 -1.21 -41.03 -33.25
CA ARG A 144 0.13 -41.03 -33.88
C ARG A 144 0.16 -42.08 -35.00
N GLY A 145 -0.49 -41.79 -36.10
CA GLY A 145 -0.42 -42.52 -37.36
C GLY A 145 -0.17 -41.50 -38.46
N ARG A 146 0.84 -41.76 -39.29
CA ARG A 146 1.22 -40.96 -40.47
C ARG A 146 -0.03 -40.64 -41.31
N ARG A 147 -0.64 -39.47 -41.11
CA ARG A 147 -1.78 -39.01 -41.93
C ARG A 147 -1.25 -38.37 -43.21
N LYS A 148 -1.71 -38.87 -44.35
CA LYS A 148 -1.57 -38.23 -45.66
C LYS A 148 -2.33 -36.90 -45.65
N LYS A 149 -1.72 -35.88 -46.26
CA LYS A 149 -1.99 -34.43 -46.17
C LYS A 149 -3.31 -33.95 -46.81
N THR A 150 -4.35 -34.76 -46.95
CA THR A 150 -5.51 -34.39 -47.80
C THR A 150 -6.84 -34.98 -47.34
N GLU A 151 -7.26 -34.68 -46.11
CA GLU A 151 -8.67 -34.80 -45.74
C GLU A 151 -9.01 -33.71 -44.71
N SER A 152 -9.95 -32.84 -45.07
CA SER A 152 -10.43 -31.72 -44.27
C SER A 152 -11.10 -32.23 -43.00
N GLU A 153 -10.51 -31.92 -41.84
CA GLU A 153 -11.12 -32.19 -40.54
C GLU A 153 -12.37 -31.32 -40.37
N GLU A 154 -13.53 -31.95 -40.47
CA GLU A 154 -14.81 -31.42 -40.04
C GLU A 154 -14.72 -31.15 -38.52
N LYS A 155 -14.69 -29.87 -38.13
CA LYS A 155 -14.67 -29.45 -36.73
C LYS A 155 -15.97 -29.89 -36.07
N LEU A 156 -15.97 -31.05 -35.39
CA LEU A 156 -17.03 -31.38 -34.46
C LEU A 156 -17.01 -30.33 -33.32
N GLU A 157 -18.07 -29.54 -33.22
CA GLU A 157 -18.30 -28.68 -32.06
C GLU A 157 -18.36 -29.55 -30.80
N LYS A 158 -17.33 -29.46 -29.96
CA LYS A 158 -17.35 -30.13 -28.65
C LYS A 158 -18.37 -29.41 -27.78
N PRO A 159 -19.33 -30.13 -27.16
CA PRO A 159 -20.28 -29.50 -26.27
C PRO A 159 -19.53 -28.83 -25.11
N PRO A 160 -19.96 -27.65 -24.66
CA PRO A 160 -19.35 -26.98 -23.52
C PRO A 160 -19.46 -27.88 -22.28
N SER A 161 -18.29 -28.21 -21.72
CA SER A 161 -18.17 -28.95 -20.47
C SER A 161 -18.71 -28.09 -19.33
N LYS A 162 -19.94 -28.36 -18.88
CA LYS A 162 -20.49 -27.77 -17.67
C LYS A 162 -19.94 -28.50 -16.45
N PRO A 163 -19.49 -27.79 -15.40
CA PRO A 163 -19.11 -28.43 -14.16
C PRO A 163 -20.32 -29.13 -13.54
N TYR A 164 -20.12 -30.32 -12.97
CA TYR A 164 -21.17 -31.07 -12.26
C TYR A 164 -20.64 -31.66 -10.96
N TYR A 165 -21.54 -31.87 -10.00
CA TYR A 165 -21.20 -32.54 -8.76
C TYR A 165 -21.21 -34.04 -8.97
N LYS A 166 -20.04 -34.68 -8.79
CA LYS A 166 -19.91 -36.13 -8.82
C LYS A 166 -19.95 -36.65 -7.38
N GLU A 167 -20.86 -37.58 -7.14
CA GLU A 167 -20.90 -38.32 -5.87
C GLU A 167 -19.67 -39.22 -5.73
N MET A 168 -18.99 -39.08 -4.60
CA MET A 168 -17.78 -39.82 -4.25
C MET A 168 -18.09 -40.90 -3.20
N LEU A 169 -18.86 -40.52 -2.18
CA LEU A 169 -19.22 -41.37 -1.05
C LEU A 169 -20.67 -41.08 -0.61
N HIS A 170 -21.40 -42.14 -0.28
CA HIS A 170 -22.75 -42.08 0.26
C HIS A 170 -22.75 -42.64 1.69
N LEU A 171 -23.36 -41.93 2.64
CA LEU A 171 -23.44 -42.34 4.05
C LEU A 171 -24.90 -42.45 4.50
N PRO A 172 -25.23 -43.37 5.42
CA PRO A 172 -26.59 -43.51 5.90
C PRO A 172 -27.07 -42.25 6.66
N PRO A 173 -28.39 -42.04 6.79
CA PRO A 173 -28.94 -40.88 7.49
C PRO A 173 -28.44 -40.68 8.93
N SER A 174 -28.11 -41.76 9.63
CA SER A 174 -27.55 -41.72 10.99
C SER A 174 -26.22 -40.95 11.06
N ALA A 175 -25.45 -40.91 9.97
CA ALA A 175 -24.17 -40.22 9.93
C ALA A 175 -24.28 -38.69 9.95
N GLY A 176 -25.42 -38.11 9.52
CA GLY A 176 -25.53 -36.66 9.35
C GLY A 176 -25.39 -35.89 10.66
N ASN A 177 -26.06 -36.33 11.74
CA ASN A 177 -25.94 -35.69 13.05
C ASN A 177 -24.52 -35.80 13.63
N GLU A 178 -23.86 -36.93 13.43
CA GLU A 178 -22.48 -37.13 13.90
C GLU A 178 -21.49 -36.26 13.10
N LEU A 179 -21.71 -36.10 11.79
CA LEU A 179 -20.89 -35.23 10.94
C LEU A 179 -21.04 -33.77 11.36
N ILE A 180 -22.28 -33.32 11.58
CA ILE A 180 -22.54 -31.96 12.07
C ILE A 180 -21.81 -31.74 13.39
N LYS A 181 -21.96 -32.66 14.36
CA LYS A 181 -21.30 -32.57 15.67
C LYS A 181 -19.78 -32.54 15.56
N LEU A 182 -19.17 -33.42 14.76
CA LEU A 182 -17.72 -33.47 14.60
C LEU A 182 -17.20 -32.19 13.95
N ILE A 183 -17.81 -31.75 12.84
CA ILE A 183 -17.35 -30.54 12.13
C ILE A 183 -17.52 -29.30 13.01
N GLN A 184 -18.60 -29.21 13.80
CA GLN A 184 -18.80 -28.12 14.77
C GLN A 184 -17.79 -28.17 15.93
N ALA A 185 -17.47 -29.36 16.45
CA ALA A 185 -16.48 -29.52 17.51
C ALA A 185 -15.08 -29.07 17.08
N ASP A 186 -14.73 -29.29 15.81
CA ASP A 186 -13.45 -28.92 15.22
C ASP A 186 -13.51 -27.65 14.33
N GLU A 187 -14.59 -26.88 14.39
CA GLU A 187 -14.90 -25.78 13.44
C GLU A 187 -13.75 -24.77 13.34
N ALA A 188 -13.15 -24.40 14.46
CA ALA A 188 -12.02 -23.46 14.50
C ALA A 188 -10.78 -24.00 13.76
N ALA A 189 -10.50 -25.30 13.89
CA ALA A 189 -9.37 -25.94 13.22
C ALA A 189 -9.64 -26.12 11.72
N ILE A 190 -10.88 -26.47 11.35
CA ILE A 190 -11.32 -26.59 9.96
C ILE A 190 -11.30 -25.23 9.27
N THR A 191 -11.76 -24.18 9.93
CA THR A 191 -11.72 -22.79 9.42
C THR A 191 -10.30 -22.34 9.16
N LYS A 192 -9.39 -22.56 10.11
CA LYS A 192 -7.95 -22.26 9.93
C LYS A 192 -7.35 -23.03 8.75
N MET A 193 -7.78 -24.27 8.53
CA MET A 193 -7.34 -25.07 7.37
C MET A 193 -7.88 -24.52 6.05
N ALA A 194 -9.16 -24.12 6.00
CA ALA A 194 -9.77 -23.49 4.83
C ALA A 194 -9.07 -22.18 4.45
N GLU A 195 -8.71 -21.35 5.44
CA GLU A 195 -7.94 -20.12 5.22
C GLU A 195 -6.55 -20.42 4.65
N PHE A 196 -5.87 -21.44 5.18
CA PHE A 196 -4.57 -21.87 4.67
C PHE A 196 -4.66 -22.41 3.24
N GLU A 197 -5.67 -23.23 2.91
CA GLU A 197 -5.95 -23.71 1.56
C GLU A 197 -6.17 -22.55 0.58
N ARG A 198 -6.95 -21.54 0.98
CA ARG A 198 -7.18 -20.34 0.18
C ARG A 198 -5.87 -19.60 -0.09
N LEU A 199 -5.05 -19.35 0.94
CA LEU A 199 -3.76 -18.69 0.78
C LEU A 199 -2.81 -19.45 -0.14
N GLN A 200 -2.78 -20.79 -0.05
CA GLN A 200 -1.98 -21.63 -0.94
C GLN A 200 -2.50 -21.58 -2.37
N PHE A 201 -3.82 -21.65 -2.56
CA PHE A 201 -4.44 -21.52 -3.88
C PHE A 201 -4.11 -20.17 -4.52
N ASP A 202 -4.27 -19.07 -3.78
CA ASP A 202 -3.95 -17.72 -4.25
C ASP A 202 -2.48 -17.59 -4.64
N LEU A 203 -1.57 -18.17 -3.85
CA LEU A 203 -0.14 -18.18 -4.14
C LEU A 203 0.19 -18.97 -5.42
N VAL A 204 -0.39 -20.16 -5.58
CA VAL A 204 -0.16 -20.98 -6.79
C VAL A 204 -0.77 -20.33 -8.02
N MET A 205 -1.98 -19.78 -7.90
CA MET A 205 -2.64 -19.08 -9.00
C MET A 205 -1.86 -17.83 -9.40
N LYS A 206 -1.33 -17.08 -8.44
CA LYS A 206 -0.42 -15.95 -8.72
C LYS A 206 0.80 -16.41 -9.53
N GLY A 207 1.49 -17.46 -9.08
CA GLY A 207 2.65 -17.99 -9.81
C GLY A 207 2.31 -18.53 -11.21
N PHE A 208 1.15 -19.18 -11.36
CA PHE A 208 0.65 -19.63 -12.66
C PHE A 208 0.40 -18.44 -13.60
N TRP A 209 -0.31 -17.41 -13.14
CA TRP A 209 -0.58 -16.20 -13.93
C TRP A 209 0.69 -15.45 -14.28
N GLU A 210 1.63 -15.30 -13.34
CA GLU A 210 2.94 -14.69 -13.60
C GLU A 210 3.70 -15.45 -14.70
N SER A 211 3.65 -16.79 -14.70
CA SER A 211 4.26 -17.62 -15.72
C SER A 211 3.59 -17.45 -17.10
N VAL A 212 2.26 -17.51 -17.15
CA VAL A 212 1.49 -17.33 -18.39
C VAL A 212 1.73 -15.93 -18.98
N LEU A 213 1.67 -14.90 -18.14
CA LEU A 213 1.94 -13.53 -18.55
C LEU A 213 3.38 -13.39 -19.06
N LYS A 214 4.37 -13.89 -18.32
CA LYS A 214 5.78 -13.85 -18.73
C LYS A 214 6.00 -14.51 -20.09
N SER A 215 5.38 -15.66 -20.35
CA SER A 215 5.44 -16.33 -21.65
C SER A 215 4.76 -15.52 -22.74
N HIS A 216 3.55 -15.00 -22.51
CA HIS A 216 2.84 -14.16 -23.48
C HIS A 216 3.64 -12.91 -23.85
N ARG A 217 4.24 -12.24 -22.86
CA ARG A 217 5.06 -11.03 -23.05
C ARG A 217 6.33 -11.30 -23.84
N ARG A 218 6.98 -12.45 -23.66
CA ARG A 218 8.14 -12.83 -24.47
C ARG A 218 7.74 -13.01 -25.93
N ILE A 219 6.59 -13.63 -26.18
CA ILE A 219 6.05 -13.78 -27.54
C ILE A 219 5.84 -12.39 -28.18
N GLU A 220 5.20 -11.45 -27.47
CA GLU A 220 5.02 -10.08 -28.00
C GLU A 220 6.35 -9.36 -28.29
N GLN A 221 7.38 -9.59 -27.47
CA GLN A 221 8.70 -9.00 -27.68
C GLN A 221 9.42 -9.58 -28.90
N ASP A 222 9.34 -10.89 -29.06
CA ASP A 222 9.98 -11.63 -30.16
C ASP A 222 9.29 -11.35 -31.51
N GLU A 223 8.03 -10.88 -31.50
CA GLU A 223 7.29 -10.46 -32.70
C GLU A 223 7.78 -9.13 -33.29
N ILE A 224 8.48 -8.28 -32.51
CA ILE A 224 8.95 -6.97 -32.98
C ILE A 224 10.35 -7.07 -33.60
N ASP A 225 10.44 -6.73 -34.88
CA ASP A 225 11.73 -6.49 -35.54
C ASP A 225 12.24 -5.07 -35.24
N PHE A 226 13.05 -4.94 -34.19
CA PHE A 226 13.69 -3.66 -33.83
C PHE A 226 14.68 -3.15 -34.88
N SER A 227 15.23 -4.04 -35.72
CA SER A 227 16.20 -3.63 -36.75
C SER A 227 15.55 -2.89 -37.91
N ALA A 228 14.25 -3.11 -38.14
CA ALA A 228 13.45 -2.44 -39.16
C ALA A 228 12.83 -1.11 -38.69
N ARG A 229 13.07 -0.69 -37.44
CA ARG A 229 12.46 0.52 -36.86
C ARG A 229 13.25 1.79 -37.15
N ASN A 230 12.55 2.92 -37.08
CA ASN A 230 13.12 4.25 -37.33
C ASN A 230 14.03 4.74 -36.19
N PHE A 231 13.93 4.14 -35.00
CA PHE A 231 14.68 4.53 -33.81
C PHE A 231 15.55 3.38 -33.31
N ASN A 232 16.74 3.73 -32.80
CA ASN A 232 17.64 2.76 -32.20
C ASN A 232 17.15 2.42 -30.78
N TRP A 233 16.32 1.39 -30.68
CA TRP A 233 15.82 0.86 -29.41
C TRP A 233 16.89 0.01 -28.72
N GLN A 234 17.23 0.37 -27.48
CA GLN A 234 18.15 -0.41 -26.64
C GLN A 234 17.37 -1.13 -25.55
N HIS A 235 17.64 -2.42 -25.38
CA HIS A 235 17.08 -3.24 -24.32
C HIS A 235 17.93 -3.11 -23.06
N THR A 236 17.36 -2.55 -21.99
CA THR A 236 18.12 -2.23 -20.76
C THR A 236 17.93 -3.25 -19.64
N SER A 237 16.80 -3.94 -19.59
CA SER A 237 16.53 -5.05 -18.65
C SER A 237 15.35 -5.89 -19.15
N GLU A 238 15.05 -7.03 -18.51
CA GLU A 238 13.88 -7.86 -18.84
C GLU A 238 12.61 -6.98 -18.89
N ALA A 239 12.03 -6.83 -20.07
CA ALA A 239 10.87 -5.97 -20.37
C ALA A 239 11.08 -4.44 -20.22
N ARG A 240 12.29 -3.91 -20.50
CA ARG A 240 12.54 -2.47 -20.63
C ARG A 240 13.31 -2.12 -21.89
N TRP A 241 12.77 -1.16 -22.65
CA TRP A 241 13.44 -0.56 -23.79
C TRP A 241 13.44 0.94 -23.69
N ASN A 242 14.49 1.55 -24.22
CA ASN A 242 14.57 2.97 -24.41
C ASN A 242 15.03 3.29 -25.84
N CYS A 243 14.67 4.47 -26.30
CA CYS A 243 15.20 5.05 -27.52
C CYS A 243 15.44 6.54 -27.25
N GLN A 244 16.31 7.14 -28.06
CA GLN A 244 16.61 8.55 -27.97
C GLN A 244 16.48 9.19 -29.35
N TYR A 245 15.86 10.36 -29.39
CA TYR A 245 15.76 11.18 -30.59
C TYR A 245 16.02 12.63 -30.22
N GLN A 246 17.15 13.17 -30.67
CA GLN A 246 17.64 14.49 -30.27
C GLN A 246 17.76 14.61 -28.73
N SER A 247 17.12 15.62 -28.12
CA SER A 247 17.03 15.81 -26.67
C SER A 247 15.84 15.08 -26.02
N THR A 248 15.05 14.34 -26.80
CA THR A 248 13.88 13.62 -26.32
C THR A 248 14.20 12.14 -26.10
N THR A 249 13.71 11.58 -25.00
CA THR A 249 13.89 10.16 -24.64
C THR A 249 12.55 9.46 -24.63
N GLY A 250 12.48 8.31 -25.30
CA GLY A 250 11.35 7.40 -25.29
C GLY A 250 11.66 6.15 -24.46
N LYS A 251 10.70 5.66 -23.68
CA LYS A 251 10.87 4.45 -22.86
C LYS A 251 9.59 3.61 -22.86
N VAL A 252 9.73 2.29 -22.98
CA VAL A 252 8.63 1.33 -22.78
C VAL A 252 9.06 0.30 -21.75
N CYS A 253 8.20 0.02 -20.77
CA CYS A 253 8.43 -1.08 -19.85
C CYS A 253 7.17 -1.80 -19.42
N LEU A 254 7.39 -2.91 -18.74
CA LEU A 254 6.36 -3.59 -17.99
C LEU A 254 6.67 -3.55 -16.50
N PRO A 255 5.90 -2.79 -15.71
CA PRO A 255 6.04 -2.80 -14.26
C PRO A 255 5.76 -4.21 -13.72
N GLU A 256 6.52 -4.64 -12.71
CA GLU A 256 6.44 -6.01 -12.15
C GLU A 256 5.02 -6.42 -11.73
N GLU A 257 4.22 -5.45 -11.28
CA GLU A 257 2.86 -5.67 -10.78
C GLU A 257 1.76 -5.36 -11.81
N LYS A 258 2.10 -4.92 -13.03
CA LYS A 258 1.12 -4.47 -14.02
C LYS A 258 0.97 -5.42 -15.18
N TRP A 259 -0.25 -5.45 -15.71
CA TRP A 259 -0.66 -6.26 -16.86
C TRP A 259 -0.41 -5.55 -18.19
N GLN A 260 -0.21 -4.22 -18.13
CA GLN A 260 -0.13 -3.33 -19.28
C GLN A 260 1.28 -2.74 -19.41
N TRP A 261 1.73 -2.61 -20.65
CA TRP A 261 2.92 -1.87 -21.04
C TRP A 261 2.77 -0.39 -20.67
N CYS A 262 3.79 0.15 -20.04
CA CYS A 262 3.91 1.55 -19.67
C CYS A 262 4.85 2.23 -20.67
N ALA A 263 4.31 3.20 -21.39
CA ALA A 263 5.01 3.96 -22.40
C ALA A 263 5.21 5.41 -21.93
N CYS A 264 6.41 5.94 -22.16
CA CYS A 264 6.81 7.26 -21.69
C CYS A 264 7.64 7.99 -22.74
N ALA A 265 7.36 9.28 -22.91
CA ALA A 265 8.18 10.18 -23.71
C ALA A 265 8.45 11.46 -22.92
N GLU A 266 9.72 11.87 -22.87
CA GLU A 266 10.15 13.05 -22.12
C GLU A 266 11.19 13.87 -22.88
N ARG A 267 11.06 15.19 -22.82
CA ARG A 267 12.05 16.18 -23.27
C ARG A 267 12.33 17.13 -22.10
N PRO A 268 13.59 17.42 -21.76
CA PRO A 268 13.92 18.37 -20.70
C PRO A 268 13.16 19.70 -20.87
N GLY A 269 12.56 20.19 -19.78
CA GLY A 269 11.79 21.44 -19.76
C GLY A 269 10.30 21.31 -20.16
N LEU A 270 9.86 20.16 -20.69
CA LEU A 270 8.46 19.91 -21.00
C LEU A 270 7.80 18.92 -20.01
N PRO A 271 6.48 19.03 -19.78
CA PRO A 271 5.74 18.01 -19.03
C PRO A 271 5.89 16.64 -19.67
N ARG A 272 6.19 15.65 -18.83
CA ARG A 272 6.31 14.24 -19.23
C ARG A 272 4.96 13.70 -19.73
N ARG A 273 4.99 12.91 -20.81
CA ARG A 273 3.82 12.18 -21.33
C ARG A 273 3.93 10.70 -20.99
N LEU A 274 2.87 10.14 -20.40
CA LEU A 274 2.80 8.76 -19.92
C LEU A 274 1.49 8.12 -20.38
N LYS A 275 1.55 6.87 -20.88
CA LYS A 275 0.35 6.10 -21.26
C LYS A 275 0.53 4.60 -21.02
N TYR A 276 -0.57 3.90 -20.81
CA TYR A 276 -0.61 2.44 -20.64
C TYR A 276 -1.25 1.77 -21.86
N TRP A 277 -0.74 0.59 -22.22
CA TRP A 277 -1.13 -0.17 -23.41
C TRP A 277 -1.21 -1.66 -23.10
N GLU A 278 -2.15 -2.37 -23.72
CA GLU A 278 -2.26 -3.82 -23.57
C GLU A 278 -1.20 -4.57 -24.38
N LYS A 279 -0.90 -4.06 -25.59
CA LYS A 279 0.07 -4.69 -26.51
C LYS A 279 1.38 -3.94 -26.56
N PHE A 280 2.47 -4.70 -26.65
CA PHE A 280 3.82 -4.13 -26.70
C PHE A 280 4.06 -3.25 -27.94
N GLN A 281 3.60 -3.72 -29.10
CA GLN A 281 3.70 -3.04 -30.38
C GLN A 281 3.10 -1.63 -30.34
N GLU A 282 1.89 -1.49 -29.79
CA GLU A 282 1.18 -0.23 -29.69
C GLU A 282 1.91 0.75 -28.76
N ALA A 283 2.51 0.24 -27.68
CA ALA A 283 3.34 1.03 -26.79
C ALA A 283 4.57 1.60 -27.51
N ILE A 284 5.28 0.78 -28.29
CA ILE A 284 6.43 1.20 -29.09
C ILE A 284 6.02 2.27 -30.11
N GLU A 285 5.00 2.00 -30.92
CA GLU A 285 4.51 2.94 -31.94
C GLU A 285 4.08 4.28 -31.34
N TRP A 286 3.41 4.24 -30.18
CA TRP A 286 3.04 5.47 -29.48
C TRP A 286 4.27 6.26 -29.04
N VAL A 287 5.29 5.61 -28.47
CA VAL A 287 6.53 6.32 -28.08
C VAL A 287 7.22 6.89 -29.32
N GLU A 288 7.35 6.14 -30.41
CA GLU A 288 7.98 6.60 -31.66
C GLU A 288 7.30 7.85 -32.22
N LYS A 289 5.97 7.92 -32.15
CA LYS A 289 5.22 9.12 -32.53
C LYS A 289 5.47 10.27 -31.54
N GLU A 290 5.32 10.00 -30.25
CA GLU A 290 5.34 11.01 -29.20
C GLU A 290 6.72 11.68 -29.06
N ILE A 291 7.81 10.94 -29.25
CA ILE A 291 9.16 11.51 -29.22
C ILE A 291 9.41 12.47 -30.37
N VAL A 292 8.83 12.22 -31.55
CA VAL A 292 8.92 13.13 -32.71
C VAL A 292 8.08 14.37 -32.44
N ASP A 293 6.86 14.20 -31.94
CA ASP A 293 5.96 15.30 -31.60
C ASP A 293 6.56 16.22 -30.52
N LEU A 294 7.25 15.66 -29.52
CA LEU A 294 7.96 16.42 -28.49
C LEU A 294 9.24 17.08 -29.01
N ALA A 295 9.98 16.43 -29.91
CA ALA A 295 11.19 17.00 -30.50
C ALA A 295 10.87 18.19 -31.42
N ASN A 296 9.75 18.13 -32.14
CA ASN A 296 9.31 19.19 -33.06
C ASN A 296 8.60 20.36 -32.37
N GLN A 297 8.25 20.24 -31.09
CA GLN A 297 7.73 21.39 -30.34
C GLN A 297 8.81 22.48 -30.25
N PRO A 298 8.43 23.77 -30.37
CA PRO A 298 9.38 24.85 -30.16
C PRO A 298 10.02 24.67 -28.78
N GLU A 299 11.31 25.01 -28.66
CA GLU A 299 11.92 25.16 -27.34
C GLU A 299 11.02 26.09 -26.54
N THR A 300 10.26 25.49 -25.63
CA THR A 300 9.53 26.29 -24.67
C THR A 300 10.64 26.94 -23.89
N GLU A 301 10.69 28.28 -23.88
CA GLU A 301 11.49 29.01 -22.89
C GLU A 301 11.24 28.25 -21.60
N VAL A 302 12.29 27.60 -21.09
CA VAL A 302 12.21 26.83 -19.86
C VAL A 302 11.69 27.85 -18.87
N GLN A 303 10.38 27.83 -18.60
CA GLN A 303 9.82 28.71 -17.60
C GLN A 303 10.64 28.37 -16.39
N PRO A 304 11.42 29.34 -15.87
CA PRO A 304 12.44 29.00 -14.91
C PRO A 304 11.76 28.19 -13.82
N SER A 305 12.42 27.09 -13.47
CA SER A 305 12.33 26.51 -12.13
C SER A 305 12.00 27.62 -11.15
N SER A 306 11.06 27.38 -10.23
CA SER A 306 10.64 28.30 -9.16
C SER A 306 11.71 29.35 -8.87
N PRO A 307 11.35 30.65 -8.87
CA PRO A 307 12.30 31.75 -8.91
C PRO A 307 13.44 31.53 -7.92
N SER A 308 14.66 31.81 -8.35
CA SER A 308 15.82 31.66 -7.48
C SER A 308 15.65 32.52 -6.22
N PHE A 309 16.31 32.14 -5.12
CA PHE A 309 16.26 32.92 -3.89
C PHE A 309 16.65 34.40 -4.12
N GLU A 310 17.62 34.65 -5.00
CA GLU A 310 18.03 36.01 -5.39
C GLU A 310 16.93 36.78 -6.13
N GLN A 311 16.16 36.11 -6.99
CA GLN A 311 15.01 36.72 -7.67
C GLN A 311 13.89 37.07 -6.69
N ILE A 312 13.60 36.17 -5.75
CA ILE A 312 12.60 36.42 -4.69
C ILE A 312 13.04 37.61 -3.83
N LEU A 313 14.31 37.68 -3.45
CA LEU A 313 14.84 38.79 -2.67
C LEU A 313 14.79 40.12 -3.43
N ALA A 314 15.10 40.12 -4.73
CA ALA A 314 14.99 41.30 -5.57
C ALA A 314 13.53 41.80 -5.66
N GLU A 315 12.57 40.87 -5.78
CA GLU A 315 11.14 41.21 -5.74
C GLU A 315 10.73 41.77 -4.37
N HIS A 316 11.24 41.23 -3.26
CA HIS A 316 10.96 41.77 -1.92
C HIS A 316 11.41 43.24 -1.81
N ILE A 317 12.61 43.56 -2.29
CA ILE A 317 13.13 44.94 -2.32
C ILE A 317 12.24 45.84 -3.18
N ARG A 318 11.91 45.40 -4.41
CA ARG A 318 11.05 46.15 -5.34
C ARG A 318 9.67 46.44 -4.73
N LEU A 319 9.05 45.44 -4.12
CA LEU A 319 7.74 45.56 -3.48
C LEU A 319 7.78 46.48 -2.25
N GLN A 320 8.85 46.39 -1.46
CA GLN A 320 9.06 47.28 -0.33
C GLN A 320 9.16 48.74 -0.80
N GLU A 321 9.94 49.03 -1.84
CA GLU A 321 10.04 50.38 -2.41
C GLU A 321 8.72 50.88 -2.98
N LYS A 322 7.98 50.04 -3.71
CA LYS A 322 6.65 50.34 -4.27
C LYS A 322 5.67 50.74 -3.16
N LEU A 323 5.62 49.97 -2.07
CA LEU A 323 4.64 50.17 -1.01
C LEU A 323 5.02 51.24 0.00
N ARG A 324 6.32 51.53 0.21
CA ARG A 324 6.81 52.43 1.27
C ARG A 324 6.15 53.81 1.32
N ASN A 325 5.76 54.36 0.16
CA ASN A 325 5.11 55.67 0.05
C ASN A 325 3.60 55.57 -0.18
N GLY A 326 3.05 54.34 -0.18
CA GLY A 326 1.64 54.07 -0.41
C GLY A 326 0.78 54.11 0.86
N PRO A 327 -0.55 54.22 0.71
CA PRO A 327 -1.48 54.27 1.83
C PRO A 327 -1.57 52.95 2.62
N CYS A 328 -1.08 51.85 2.04
CA CYS A 328 -1.13 50.51 2.63
C CYS A 328 0.17 50.12 3.36
N TRP A 329 1.15 51.01 3.46
CA TRP A 329 2.41 50.71 4.14
C TRP A 329 2.23 50.54 5.64
N VAL A 330 2.58 49.37 6.15
CA VAL A 330 2.74 49.11 7.57
C VAL A 330 4.19 49.38 7.94
N ASN A 331 4.43 50.34 8.84
CA ASN A 331 5.79 50.64 9.29
C ASN A 331 6.31 49.50 10.19
N PRO A 332 7.48 48.89 9.90
CA PRO A 332 8.09 47.84 10.71
C PRO A 332 8.17 48.16 12.20
N SER A 333 8.43 49.42 12.57
CA SER A 333 8.53 49.82 13.98
C SER A 333 7.21 49.71 14.76
N LEU A 334 6.07 49.60 14.07
CA LEU A 334 4.75 49.38 14.71
C LEU A 334 4.50 47.92 15.07
N LEU A 335 5.29 46.99 14.53
CA LEU A 335 5.23 45.57 14.86
C LEU A 335 6.02 45.24 16.12
N GLU A 336 6.89 46.15 16.57
CA GLU A 336 7.67 45.97 17.78
C GLU A 336 6.81 46.13 19.03
N THR A 337 6.89 45.13 19.90
CA THR A 337 6.25 45.16 21.21
C THR A 337 7.27 45.61 22.26
N LYS A 338 6.90 46.56 23.13
CA LYS A 338 7.80 47.09 24.19
C LYS A 338 8.10 46.08 25.30
N LYS A 339 7.21 45.10 25.49
CA LYS A 339 7.29 44.09 26.56
C LYS A 339 6.82 42.73 26.02
N PRO A 340 7.60 42.09 25.13
CA PRO A 340 7.22 40.78 24.63
C PRO A 340 7.28 39.75 25.75
N THR A 341 6.44 38.73 25.64
CA THR A 341 6.58 37.49 26.38
C THR A 341 7.21 36.45 25.48
N TYR A 342 7.83 35.43 26.08
CA TYR A 342 8.64 34.47 25.33
C TYR A 342 8.20 33.03 25.61
N LYS A 343 8.34 32.17 24.61
CA LYS A 343 8.17 30.71 24.75
C LYS A 343 9.41 29.99 24.27
N ILE A 344 9.69 28.84 24.86
CA ILE A 344 10.71 27.92 24.33
C ILE A 344 10.22 27.45 22.96
N PHE A 345 11.13 27.45 21.99
CA PHE A 345 10.83 27.14 20.61
C PHE A 345 11.83 26.12 20.07
N ILE A 346 11.33 25.04 19.48
CA ILE A 346 12.13 24.02 18.82
C ILE A 346 11.53 23.75 17.45
N GLU A 347 12.37 23.74 16.42
CA GLU A 347 12.01 23.27 15.09
C GLU A 347 12.85 22.06 14.74
N LEU A 348 12.22 21.04 14.17
CA LEU A 348 12.94 19.87 13.68
C LEU A 348 12.27 19.28 12.44
N ASP A 349 13.09 18.63 11.64
CA ASP A 349 12.68 17.85 10.46
C ASP A 349 13.07 16.38 10.70
N ALA A 350 12.08 15.52 10.83
CA ALA A 350 12.23 14.10 11.12
C ALA A 350 12.39 13.25 9.85
N GLU A 351 13.08 12.12 9.95
CA GLU A 351 13.00 11.08 8.93
C GLU A 351 11.67 10.31 9.07
N PRO A 352 11.06 9.87 7.95
CA PRO A 352 9.85 9.07 8.01
C PRO A 352 10.13 7.71 8.66
N THR A 353 9.20 7.27 9.50
CA THR A 353 9.25 5.97 10.18
C THR A 353 9.01 4.80 9.22
N THR A 354 8.17 5.03 8.21
CA THR A 354 7.92 4.08 7.13
C THR A 354 7.71 4.88 5.84
N TYR A 355 8.13 4.31 4.72
CA TYR A 355 7.89 4.86 3.39
C TYR A 355 7.99 3.71 2.40
N LYS A 356 7.41 3.90 1.22
CA LYS A 356 7.72 3.06 0.06
C LYS A 356 8.66 3.83 -0.85
N THR A 357 9.53 3.11 -1.54
CA THR A 357 10.32 3.69 -2.61
C THR A 357 9.62 3.42 -3.93
N PHE A 358 9.52 4.45 -4.75
CA PHE A 358 9.03 4.36 -6.11
C PHE A 358 10.13 4.87 -7.03
N THR A 359 10.79 3.95 -7.72
CA THR A 359 11.68 4.34 -8.81
C THR A 359 10.83 4.65 -10.03
N SER A 360 10.73 5.94 -10.34
CA SER A 360 10.09 6.43 -11.55
C SER A 360 10.71 5.73 -12.74
N PHE A 361 9.89 4.97 -13.47
CA PHE A 361 10.33 4.31 -14.68
C PHE A 361 10.94 5.30 -15.68
N CYS A 362 10.30 6.44 -15.84
CA CYS A 362 10.71 7.42 -16.83
C CYS A 362 12.03 8.09 -16.48
N SER A 363 12.25 8.53 -15.23
CA SER A 363 13.50 9.23 -14.89
C SER A 363 14.60 8.32 -14.31
N GLY A 364 14.27 7.10 -13.88
CA GLY A 364 15.15 6.29 -13.05
C GLY A 364 15.37 6.86 -11.64
N GLN A 365 14.75 7.99 -11.30
CA GLN A 365 14.84 8.61 -9.98
C GLN A 365 13.97 7.85 -8.99
N THR A 366 14.51 7.61 -7.81
CA THR A 366 13.79 6.99 -6.70
C THR A 366 13.19 8.07 -5.83
N PHE A 367 11.85 8.06 -5.76
CA PHE A 367 11.07 8.90 -4.89
C PHE A 367 10.66 8.10 -3.65
N ARG A 368 10.56 8.77 -2.51
CA ARG A 368 9.86 8.23 -1.35
C ARG A 368 8.39 8.62 -1.47
N ILE A 369 7.50 7.64 -1.33
CA ILE A 369 6.05 7.82 -1.34
C ILE A 369 5.46 7.16 -0.10
N ASP A 370 4.21 7.49 0.21
CA ASP A 370 3.51 7.00 1.41
C ASP A 370 4.35 7.20 2.69
N GLU A 371 5.13 8.29 2.76
CA GLU A 371 5.94 8.61 3.93
C GLU A 371 5.04 8.73 5.15
N ARG A 372 5.38 8.07 6.26
CA ARG A 372 4.68 8.18 7.53
C ARG A 372 5.59 8.65 8.63
N PHE A 373 5.17 9.67 9.36
CA PHE A 373 5.93 10.27 10.44
C PHE A 373 5.34 9.91 11.80
N LEU A 374 6.11 10.15 12.87
CA LEU A 374 5.59 9.97 14.23
C LEU A 374 4.47 10.96 14.48
N THR A 375 3.39 10.48 15.09
CA THR A 375 2.35 11.35 15.63
C THR A 375 2.95 12.23 16.74
N PRO A 376 2.42 13.45 16.97
CA PRO A 376 2.89 14.36 18.03
C PRO A 376 3.15 13.69 19.39
N THR A 377 2.22 12.86 19.88
CA THR A 377 2.34 12.13 21.16
C THR A 377 3.46 11.09 21.18
N LYS A 378 3.72 10.42 20.05
CA LYS A 378 4.83 9.46 19.95
C LYS A 378 6.16 10.18 19.85
N LEU A 379 6.21 11.29 19.10
CA LEU A 379 7.39 12.11 18.98
C LEU A 379 7.79 12.69 20.34
N SER A 380 6.83 13.23 21.11
CA SER A 380 7.11 13.79 22.44
C SER A 380 7.75 12.76 23.38
N ALA A 381 7.26 11.52 23.38
CA ALA A 381 7.84 10.43 24.15
C ALA A 381 9.26 10.07 23.68
N VAL A 382 9.50 9.99 22.36
CA VAL A 382 10.81 9.69 21.77
C VAL A 382 11.85 10.78 22.07
N LEU A 383 11.42 12.04 22.08
CA LEU A 383 12.26 13.20 22.37
C LEU A 383 12.45 13.45 23.87
N ASN A 384 11.72 12.75 24.73
CA ASN A 384 11.67 13.02 26.17
C ASN A 384 11.21 14.46 26.48
N LEU A 385 10.21 14.94 25.73
CA LEU A 385 9.57 16.24 25.93
C LEU A 385 8.13 16.01 26.44
N PRO A 386 7.76 16.47 27.64
CA PRO A 386 6.42 16.24 28.18
C PRO A 386 5.34 16.90 27.31
N TYR A 387 4.40 16.09 26.81
CA TYR A 387 3.32 16.59 25.95
C TYR A 387 2.42 17.62 26.68
N ASP A 388 2.30 17.49 28.00
CA ASP A 388 1.51 18.42 28.83
C ASP A 388 2.21 19.78 29.04
N HIS A 389 3.48 19.92 28.65
CA HIS A 389 4.24 21.17 28.76
C HIS A 389 4.57 21.78 27.40
N PHE A 390 4.36 21.06 26.30
CA PHE A 390 4.74 21.48 24.96
C PHE A 390 3.64 21.21 23.94
N GLY A 391 3.30 22.22 23.15
CA GLY A 391 2.49 22.06 21.94
C GLY A 391 3.35 21.54 20.78
N PHE A 392 2.82 20.59 20.03
CA PHE A 392 3.46 19.99 18.85
C PHE A 392 2.58 20.23 17.62
N GLU A 393 3.11 20.97 16.64
CA GLU A 393 2.42 21.33 15.41
C GLU A 393 3.17 20.76 14.19
N GLN A 394 2.44 20.19 13.23
CA GLN A 394 2.98 19.77 11.93
C GLN A 394 2.68 20.86 10.89
N ILE A 395 3.72 21.60 10.47
CA ILE A 395 3.53 22.85 9.72
C ILE A 395 2.94 22.60 8.33
N LEU A 396 3.34 21.50 7.68
CA LEU A 396 2.90 21.16 6.32
C LEU A 396 1.65 20.24 6.32
N GLY A 397 0.93 20.17 7.44
CA GLY A 397 -0.25 19.33 7.61
C GLY A 397 0.02 18.01 8.32
N GLU A 398 -1.05 17.25 8.53
CA GLU A 398 -0.97 15.92 9.12
C GLU A 398 0.00 15.06 8.33
N ASN A 399 0.88 14.35 9.03
CA ASN A 399 1.88 13.46 8.44
C ASN A 399 3.02 14.17 7.68
N SER A 400 3.48 15.32 8.18
CA SER A 400 4.76 15.93 7.81
C SER A 400 5.86 15.61 8.82
N GLY A 401 7.11 15.47 8.36
CA GLY A 401 8.30 15.39 9.21
C GLY A 401 8.71 16.72 9.85
N TRP A 402 8.17 17.84 9.36
CA TRP A 402 8.47 19.15 9.92
C TRP A 402 7.58 19.47 11.11
N HIS A 403 8.20 19.54 12.28
CA HIS A 403 7.55 19.83 13.54
C HIS A 403 8.00 21.15 14.13
N ARG A 404 7.03 21.91 14.63
CA ARG A 404 7.21 23.05 15.52
C ARG A 404 6.76 22.66 16.91
N ILE A 405 7.65 22.84 17.88
CA ILE A 405 7.41 22.49 19.28
C ILE A 405 7.55 23.75 20.11
N THR A 406 6.51 24.12 20.84
CA THR A 406 6.47 25.36 21.63
C THR A 406 6.08 25.08 23.07
N SER A 407 6.70 25.74 24.04
CA SER A 407 6.27 25.60 25.43
C SER A 407 4.87 26.17 25.63
N LEU A 408 4.07 25.50 26.46
CA LEU A 408 2.75 26.03 26.86
C LEU A 408 2.90 27.19 27.87
N THR A 409 3.98 27.18 28.66
CA THR A 409 4.35 28.27 29.57
C THR A 409 5.06 29.40 28.83
N ALA A 410 4.68 30.64 29.13
CA ALA A 410 5.36 31.85 28.68
C ALA A 410 6.22 32.48 29.78
N PHE A 411 7.28 33.17 29.39
CA PHE A 411 8.27 33.82 30.24
C PHE A 411 8.27 35.33 29.99
N TYR A 412 8.54 36.13 31.01
CA TYR A 412 8.61 37.58 30.91
C TYR A 412 10.04 38.13 30.72
N GLN A 413 11.05 37.28 30.92
CA GLN A 413 12.46 37.65 30.84
C GLN A 413 13.15 36.81 29.78
N GLU A 414 13.85 37.49 28.86
CA GLU A 414 14.58 36.86 27.77
C GLU A 414 15.66 35.90 28.28
N THR A 415 16.44 36.33 29.28
CA THR A 415 17.50 35.52 29.88
C THR A 415 16.94 34.22 30.47
N THR A 416 15.81 34.29 31.17
CA THR A 416 15.17 33.10 31.76
C THR A 416 14.69 32.12 30.71
N VAL A 417 14.04 32.58 29.63
CA VAL A 417 13.60 31.64 28.57
C VAL A 417 14.79 31.04 27.84
N ALA A 418 15.89 31.78 27.65
CA ALA A 418 17.09 31.29 27.01
C ALA A 418 17.75 30.16 27.81
N GLU A 419 17.91 30.36 29.13
CA GLU A 419 18.40 29.33 30.06
C GLU A 419 17.50 28.09 30.06
N GLN A 420 16.18 28.29 30.12
CA GLN A 420 15.23 27.17 30.11
C GLN A 420 15.21 26.43 28.77
N ALA A 421 15.33 27.14 27.64
CA ALA A 421 15.44 26.53 26.32
C ALA A 421 16.71 25.66 26.20
N GLN A 422 17.83 26.16 26.70
CA GLN A 422 19.10 25.42 26.77
C GLN A 422 18.98 24.17 27.66
N ASP A 423 18.35 24.29 28.82
CA ASP A 423 18.13 23.17 29.74
C ASP A 423 17.22 22.09 29.14
N VAL A 424 16.12 22.51 28.49
CA VAL A 424 15.22 21.60 27.79
C VAL A 424 15.94 20.88 26.67
N TRP A 425 16.73 21.60 25.87
CA TRP A 425 17.53 20.99 24.80
C TRP A 425 18.50 19.94 25.35
N ASN A 426 19.24 20.26 26.41
CA ASN A 426 20.22 19.38 27.04
C ASN A 426 19.60 18.11 27.65
N ARG A 427 18.38 18.19 28.15
CA ARG A 427 17.64 17.06 28.74
C ARG A 427 16.83 16.26 27.72
N SER A 428 16.59 16.83 26.54
CA SER A 428 15.90 16.16 25.44
C SER A 428 16.77 15.06 24.83
N ARG A 429 16.13 14.19 24.05
CA ARG A 429 16.81 13.18 23.23
C ARG A 429 17.05 13.64 21.79
N ILE A 430 16.82 14.91 21.45
CA ILE A 430 16.91 15.41 20.06
C ILE A 430 18.29 15.10 19.45
N LEU A 431 19.38 15.43 20.18
CA LEU A 431 20.73 15.17 19.68
C LEU A 431 21.02 13.66 19.52
N GLN A 432 20.45 12.81 20.38
CA GLN A 432 20.56 11.36 20.26
C GLN A 432 19.82 10.86 19.01
N GLN A 433 18.60 11.37 18.76
CA GLN A 433 17.82 11.00 17.58
C GLN A 433 18.43 11.50 16.27
N PHE A 434 19.05 12.68 16.28
CA PHE A 434 19.83 13.19 15.16
C PHE A 434 21.02 12.27 14.85
N LYS A 435 21.80 11.87 15.87
CA LYS A 435 22.91 10.90 15.70
C LYS A 435 22.43 9.52 15.23
N ALA A 436 21.21 9.12 15.61
CA ALA A 436 20.59 7.89 15.15
C ALA A 436 20.00 7.98 13.73
N GLY A 437 20.04 9.16 13.10
CA GLY A 437 19.47 9.39 11.77
C GLY A 437 17.94 9.40 11.75
N GLN A 438 17.28 9.58 12.89
CA GLN A 438 15.81 9.72 12.96
C GLN A 438 15.36 11.19 12.81
N ILE A 439 16.28 12.13 13.02
CA ILE A 439 16.08 13.57 12.79
C ILE A 439 17.13 14.01 11.77
N LYS A 440 16.69 14.67 10.70
CA LYS A 440 17.56 15.23 9.66
C LYS A 440 18.26 16.48 10.16
N ARG A 441 17.52 17.34 10.85
CA ARG A 441 18.00 18.60 11.43
C ARG A 441 17.06 19.08 12.52
N ALA A 442 17.59 19.81 13.48
CA ALA A 442 16.81 20.49 14.51
C ALA A 442 17.53 21.76 14.98
N ARG A 443 16.76 22.74 15.46
CA ARG A 443 17.25 23.97 16.08
C ARG A 443 16.35 24.36 17.23
N TYR A 444 16.90 25.07 18.21
CA TYR A 444 16.15 25.50 19.38
C TYR A 444 16.51 26.90 19.81
N GLY A 445 15.62 27.50 20.58
CA GLY A 445 15.80 28.79 21.23
C GLY A 445 14.48 29.26 21.80
N TYR A 446 14.12 30.51 21.55
CA TYR A 446 12.88 31.10 22.04
C TYR A 446 12.22 31.98 21.00
N GLN A 447 10.89 32.08 21.12
CA GLN A 447 10.04 32.89 20.25
C GLN A 447 9.28 33.91 21.07
N GLU A 448 9.26 35.16 20.61
CA GLU A 448 8.38 36.21 21.12
C GLU A 448 6.92 35.89 20.77
N VAL A 449 6.04 35.85 21.75
CA VAL A 449 4.64 35.42 21.58
C VAL A 449 3.85 36.42 20.75
N GLU A 450 4.06 37.72 20.97
CA GLU A 450 3.30 38.79 20.33
C GLU A 450 3.77 39.05 18.90
N THR A 451 5.09 38.91 18.66
CA THR A 451 5.69 39.27 17.37
C THR A 451 5.96 38.04 16.50
N GLY A 452 6.17 36.86 17.08
CA GLY A 452 6.61 35.66 16.39
C GLY A 452 8.11 35.62 16.06
N TYR A 453 8.87 36.68 16.41
CA TYR A 453 10.31 36.71 16.19
C TYR A 453 11.00 35.61 16.99
N THR A 454 11.92 34.89 16.36
CA THR A 454 12.57 33.72 16.95
C THR A 454 14.07 33.93 17.01
N VAL A 455 14.65 33.68 18.18
CA VAL A 455 16.10 33.67 18.39
C VAL A 455 16.53 32.22 18.56
N PHE A 456 17.46 31.76 17.73
CA PHE A 456 18.03 30.41 17.82
C PHE A 456 19.34 30.42 18.60
N LEU A 457 19.43 29.55 19.60
CA LEU A 457 20.58 29.41 20.50
C LEU A 457 21.51 28.27 20.09
N GLY A 458 20.99 27.29 19.36
CA GLY A 458 21.78 26.17 18.85
C GLY A 458 21.04 25.31 17.85
N ILE A 459 21.81 24.43 17.23
CA ILE A 459 21.42 23.72 16.01
C ILE A 459 22.16 22.38 15.91
N CYS A 460 21.49 21.38 15.34
CA CYS A 460 22.13 20.19 14.80
C CYS A 460 21.59 19.93 13.39
N GLU A 461 22.48 19.77 12.42
CA GLU A 461 22.13 19.62 11.01
C GLU A 461 23.24 18.88 10.27
N LYS A 462 22.90 18.36 9.10
CA LYS A 462 23.88 17.85 8.15
C LYS A 462 24.19 18.96 7.12
N PRO A 463 25.42 19.05 6.59
CA PRO A 463 25.77 20.07 5.59
C PRO A 463 24.84 20.09 4.37
N GLU A 464 24.38 18.93 3.93
CA GLU A 464 23.44 18.77 2.81
C GLU A 464 22.02 19.30 3.10
N ASP A 465 21.65 19.41 4.37
CA ASP A 465 20.32 19.81 4.84
C ASP A 465 20.38 21.06 5.74
N ALA A 466 21.41 21.90 5.57
CA ALA A 466 21.62 23.04 6.46
C ALA A 466 20.43 24.02 6.48
N TRP A 467 20.16 24.60 7.65
CA TRP A 467 19.25 25.71 7.80
C TRP A 467 19.83 26.95 7.11
N GLY A 468 18.95 27.81 6.60
CA GLY A 468 19.35 29.13 6.13
C GLY A 468 19.95 29.97 7.28
N ALA A 469 20.71 31.00 6.93
CA ALA A 469 21.22 31.94 7.90
C ALA A 469 20.06 32.51 8.75
N PRO A 470 20.22 32.62 10.07
CA PRO A 470 19.19 33.24 10.91
C PRO A 470 18.99 34.68 10.47
N GLU A 471 17.74 35.07 10.29
CA GLU A 471 17.35 36.45 10.00
C GLU A 471 17.61 37.34 11.21
N SER A 472 18.09 38.55 10.96
CA SER A 472 18.15 39.58 11.99
C SER A 472 16.74 40.05 12.37
N ARG A 473 16.61 40.65 13.56
CA ARG A 473 15.34 41.22 14.03
C ARG A 473 14.76 42.25 13.05
N ASP A 474 15.62 43.12 12.51
CA ASP A 474 15.22 44.17 11.58
C ASP A 474 14.74 43.58 10.24
N GLU A 475 15.42 42.55 9.73
CA GLU A 475 15.01 41.83 8.52
C GLU A 475 13.65 41.14 8.72
N TYR A 476 13.46 40.45 9.84
CA TYR A 476 12.19 39.80 10.18
C TYR A 476 11.03 40.80 10.19
N PHE A 477 11.19 41.94 10.87
CA PHE A 477 10.13 42.95 10.92
C PHE A 477 9.92 43.66 9.60
N ALA A 478 10.96 43.91 8.82
CA ALA A 478 10.81 44.44 7.46
C ALA A 478 9.99 43.50 6.59
N GLN A 479 10.28 42.19 6.63
CA GLN A 479 9.56 41.19 5.85
C GLN A 479 8.11 41.01 6.35
N LYS A 480 7.90 40.96 7.67
CA LYS A 480 6.56 40.86 8.26
C LYS A 480 5.71 42.09 7.92
N ALA A 481 6.27 43.28 7.99
CA ALA A 481 5.61 44.53 7.62
C ALA A 481 5.27 44.58 6.12
N LEU A 482 6.18 44.12 5.26
CA LEU A 482 5.92 43.99 3.83
C LEU A 482 4.73 43.04 3.57
N ARG A 483 4.72 41.87 4.22
CA ARG A 483 3.61 40.91 4.12
C ARG A 483 2.28 41.51 4.56
N GLU A 484 2.25 42.19 5.71
CA GLU A 484 1.05 42.89 6.21
C GLU A 484 0.58 43.98 5.24
N SER A 485 1.51 44.75 4.66
CA SER A 485 1.22 45.80 3.68
C SER A 485 0.60 45.24 2.39
N LEU A 486 1.13 44.11 1.90
CA LEU A 486 0.58 43.39 0.75
C LEU A 486 -0.82 42.85 1.04
N CYS A 487 -1.03 42.22 2.21
CA CYS A 487 -2.34 41.74 2.63
C CYS A 487 -3.34 42.90 2.82
N PHE A 488 -2.86 44.09 3.22
CA PHE A 488 -3.69 45.28 3.29
C PHE A 488 -4.11 45.75 1.89
N ALA A 489 -3.17 45.79 0.94
CA ALA A 489 -3.43 46.20 -0.44
C ALA A 489 -4.34 45.23 -1.22
N LEU A 490 -4.31 43.93 -0.89
CA LEU A 490 -5.02 42.87 -1.62
C LEU A 490 -4.61 42.78 -3.12
N ASP A 491 -3.37 43.12 -3.44
CA ASP A 491 -2.79 42.95 -4.78
C ASP A 491 -2.26 41.51 -4.92
N ILE A 492 -2.98 40.68 -5.68
CA ILE A 492 -2.70 39.24 -5.84
C ILE A 492 -1.36 39.02 -6.55
N GLU A 493 -1.03 39.83 -7.57
CA GLU A 493 0.20 39.64 -8.35
C GLU A 493 1.44 40.01 -7.55
N ASP A 494 1.38 41.11 -6.80
CA ASP A 494 2.47 41.48 -5.90
C ASP A 494 2.64 40.46 -4.76
N TYR A 495 1.55 39.94 -4.20
CA TYR A 495 1.62 38.93 -3.14
C TYR A 495 2.14 37.59 -3.68
N ARG A 496 1.76 37.21 -4.90
CA ARG A 496 2.31 36.06 -5.61
C ARG A 496 3.83 36.20 -5.82
N ALA A 497 4.27 37.36 -6.29
CA ALA A 497 5.69 37.66 -6.48
C ALA A 497 6.47 37.61 -5.15
N PHE A 498 5.89 38.15 -4.07
CA PHE A 498 6.45 38.04 -2.71
C PHE A 498 6.64 36.58 -2.27
N LEU A 499 5.69 35.70 -2.58
CA LEU A 499 5.79 34.28 -2.24
C LEU A 499 6.72 33.49 -3.18
N GLY A 500 7.19 34.10 -4.28
CA GLY A 500 7.95 33.39 -5.32
C GLY A 500 7.12 32.32 -6.03
N LEU A 501 5.81 32.51 -6.14
CA LEU A 501 4.90 31.54 -6.75
C LEU A 501 4.53 31.96 -8.18
N SER A 502 4.19 30.99 -9.02
CA SER A 502 3.60 31.20 -10.33
C SER A 502 2.08 31.01 -10.31
N VAL A 503 1.40 31.43 -11.39
CA VAL A 503 -0.05 31.19 -11.59
C VAL A 503 -0.39 29.69 -11.56
N LYS A 504 0.58 28.82 -11.87
CA LYS A 504 0.39 27.35 -11.85
C LYS A 504 0.44 26.77 -10.44
N ASP A 505 1.12 27.44 -9.51
CA ASP A 505 1.33 26.93 -8.15
C ASP A 505 0.09 27.15 -7.26
N ILE A 506 -0.63 28.25 -7.48
CA ILE A 506 -1.81 28.62 -6.69
C ILE A 506 -2.73 29.57 -7.47
N SER A 507 -4.05 29.30 -7.41
CA SER A 507 -5.05 30.15 -8.04
C SER A 507 -5.18 31.51 -7.34
N ASP A 508 -5.62 32.51 -8.10
CA ASP A 508 -5.93 33.86 -7.61
C ASP A 508 -6.92 33.82 -6.44
N ASP A 509 -8.01 33.05 -6.56
CA ASP A 509 -9.02 32.91 -5.51
C ASP A 509 -8.44 32.40 -4.19
N ARG A 510 -7.52 31.44 -4.27
CA ARG A 510 -6.89 30.84 -3.08
C ARG A 510 -5.87 31.79 -2.45
N LEU A 511 -5.12 32.53 -3.26
CA LEU A 511 -4.24 33.60 -2.77
C LEU A 511 -5.06 34.69 -2.08
N LEU A 512 -6.15 35.13 -2.70
CA LEU A 512 -7.02 36.15 -2.15
C LEU A 512 -7.64 35.72 -0.81
N GLU A 513 -8.09 34.46 -0.70
CA GLU A 513 -8.56 33.87 0.57
C GLU A 513 -7.45 33.91 1.66
N CYS A 514 -6.21 33.54 1.31
CA CYS A 514 -5.07 33.61 2.22
C CYS A 514 -4.79 35.04 2.69
N MET A 515 -4.83 36.02 1.78
CA MET A 515 -4.62 37.43 2.09
C MET A 515 -5.74 37.98 2.99
N HIS A 516 -7.01 37.68 2.70
CA HIS A 516 -8.13 38.06 3.56
C HIS A 516 -8.04 37.40 4.94
N THR A 517 -7.62 36.13 5.01
CA THR A 517 -7.41 35.43 6.28
C THR A 517 -6.32 36.10 7.13
N ALA A 518 -5.20 36.47 6.52
CA ALA A 518 -4.14 37.21 7.19
C ALA A 518 -4.62 38.61 7.63
N ARG A 519 -5.22 39.38 6.72
CA ARG A 519 -5.78 40.71 6.99
C ARG A 519 -6.84 40.70 8.10
N ALA A 520 -7.71 39.69 8.14
CA ALA A 520 -8.74 39.54 9.18
C ALA A 520 -8.21 39.21 10.58
N ARG A 521 -6.98 38.65 10.66
CA ARG A 521 -6.30 38.29 11.92
C ARG A 521 -5.28 39.34 12.38
N SER A 522 -4.96 40.31 11.52
CA SER A 522 -3.97 41.34 11.83
C SER A 522 -4.44 42.24 12.99
N THR A 523 -3.49 42.61 13.84
CA THR A 523 -3.67 43.59 14.92
C THR A 523 -3.13 44.98 14.56
N HIS A 524 -2.53 45.13 13.38
CA HIS A 524 -1.83 46.37 12.97
C HIS A 524 -2.54 47.10 11.83
N LEU A 525 -3.54 46.47 11.21
CA LEU A 525 -4.31 47.06 10.11
C LEU A 525 -5.53 47.85 10.62
N PRO A 526 -6.05 48.81 9.83
CA PRO A 526 -7.26 49.55 10.20
C PRO A 526 -8.46 48.63 10.46
N GLU A 527 -9.28 48.95 11.45
CA GLU A 527 -10.43 48.11 11.86
C GLU A 527 -11.42 47.90 10.70
N GLN A 528 -11.65 48.92 9.88
CA GLN A 528 -12.49 48.81 8.68
C GLN A 528 -11.95 47.73 7.74
N ALA A 529 -10.64 47.71 7.51
CA ALA A 529 -10.01 46.79 6.59
C ALA A 529 -10.13 45.33 7.09
N ILE A 530 -9.97 45.13 8.40
CA ILE A 530 -10.16 43.84 9.08
C ILE A 530 -11.62 43.39 8.95
N ARG A 531 -12.57 44.29 9.19
CA ARG A 531 -14.01 43.99 9.13
C ARG A 531 -14.46 43.58 7.73
N GLU A 532 -14.01 44.30 6.69
CA GLU A 532 -14.28 43.97 5.29
C GLU A 532 -13.81 42.54 4.95
N SER A 533 -12.61 42.15 5.40
CA SER A 533 -12.09 40.80 5.14
C SER A 533 -12.87 39.72 5.89
N LYS A 534 -13.31 39.98 7.12
CA LYS A 534 -14.18 39.05 7.87
C LYS A 534 -15.52 38.83 7.17
N ILE A 535 -16.12 39.90 6.63
CA ILE A 535 -17.36 39.80 5.84
C ILE A 535 -17.11 39.03 4.55
N TRP A 536 -16.02 39.33 3.84
CA TRP A 536 -15.65 38.62 2.62
C TRP A 536 -15.49 37.12 2.88
N LEU A 537 -14.73 36.74 3.92
CA LEU A 537 -14.53 35.34 4.30
C LEU A 537 -15.86 34.65 4.65
N ALA A 538 -16.77 35.31 5.37
CA ALA A 538 -18.07 34.72 5.69
C ALA A 538 -18.96 34.51 4.46
N LEU A 539 -18.84 35.35 3.44
CA LEU A 539 -19.59 35.22 2.18
C LEU A 539 -18.97 34.19 1.22
N HIS A 540 -17.67 33.93 1.35
CA HIS A 540 -16.89 33.03 0.48
C HIS A 540 -16.41 31.78 1.22
N GLU A 541 -16.91 31.52 2.43
CA GLU A 541 -16.67 30.25 3.11
C GLU A 541 -17.19 29.14 2.17
N PRO A 542 -16.33 28.24 1.67
CA PRO A 542 -16.82 27.10 0.93
C PRO A 542 -17.78 26.37 1.86
N ILE A 543 -18.94 25.95 1.36
CA ILE A 543 -19.87 25.09 2.10
C ILE A 543 -19.08 23.81 2.44
N ARG A 544 -18.38 23.80 3.59
CA ARG A 544 -17.50 22.70 4.03
C ARG A 544 -18.29 21.45 4.45
N GLY A 545 -19.53 21.31 3.98
CA GLY A 545 -20.52 20.34 4.44
C GLY A 545 -20.80 19.16 3.50
N GLU A 546 -20.33 19.16 2.25
CA GLU A 546 -20.64 18.07 1.31
C GLU A 546 -19.42 17.75 0.46
N ASN A 547 -18.58 16.80 0.90
CA ASN A 547 -17.78 15.91 0.05
C ASN A 547 -16.85 15.03 0.90
N HIS A 548 -17.41 14.16 1.75
CA HIS A 548 -16.81 12.88 2.12
C HIS A 548 -17.92 11.86 2.45
N ALA A 549 -18.86 11.68 1.52
CA ALA A 549 -19.64 10.47 1.41
C ALA A 549 -19.82 10.18 -0.08
N THR A 550 -19.52 8.95 -0.49
CA THR A 550 -19.60 8.37 -1.84
C THR A 550 -18.44 8.65 -2.81
N LYS A 551 -17.43 7.76 -2.81
CA LYS A 551 -17.34 6.65 -3.78
C LYS A 551 -16.35 5.60 -3.31
#